data_AF-A0A3D1VSA3-F1
#
_entry.id   AF-A0A3D1VSA3-F1
#
_cell.length_a   1.000
_cell.length_b   1.000
_cell.length_c   1.000
_cell.angle_alpha   90.00
_cell.angle_beta   90.00
_cell.angle_gamma   90.00
#
_symmetry.space_group_name_H-M   'P 1'
#
loop_
_entity.id
_entity.type
_entity.pdbx_description
1 polymer ?
#
loop_
_entity_poly.entity_id
_entity_poly.type
_entity_poly.pdbx_seq_one_letter_code
_entity_poly.pdbx_strand_id
1 'polypeptide(L)'
;FEGLKAHLQRQFVSELNLIPKGPVWSLIPEDQSFLIHSWNRERNTIMILDSSGKKVSHWSKYYRGLLARWILTHQKGDPKQVLKAVLPSCRITNMNDNQYGGKELVISVDAKRK
;
A
#
# COMPACT_ATOMS: atom_id res chain seq x y z
N PHE A 1 -29.41 -3.35 14.45
CA PHE A 1 -28.14 -4.04 14.71
C PHE A 1 -27.07 -3.44 13.83
N GLU A 2 -25.94 -3.06 14.40
CA GLU A 2 -24.80 -2.62 13.61
C GLU A 2 -24.25 -3.81 12.81
N GLY A 3 -24.11 -3.67 11.49
CA GLY A 3 -23.57 -4.74 10.65
C GLY A 3 -22.09 -4.99 10.96
N LEU A 4 -21.62 -6.23 10.80
CA LEU A 4 -20.24 -6.65 11.07
C LEU A 4 -19.20 -5.71 10.44
N LYS A 5 -19.48 -5.21 9.24
CA LYS A 5 -18.64 -4.24 8.52
C LYS A 5 -18.41 -2.94 9.29
N ALA A 6 -19.49 -2.35 9.81
CA ALA A 6 -19.44 -1.09 10.54
C ALA A 6 -18.77 -1.26 11.92
N HIS A 7 -19.05 -2.38 12.59
CA HIS A 7 -18.40 -2.74 13.83
C HIS A 7 -16.87 -2.86 13.66
N LEU A 8 -16.41 -3.63 12.66
CA LEU A 8 -14.99 -3.79 12.37
C LEU A 8 -14.33 -2.46 11.99
N GLN A 9 -14.97 -1.63 11.16
CA GLN A 9 -14.44 -0.31 10.82
C GLN A 9 -14.18 0.55 12.07
N ARG A 10 -15.14 0.60 13.01
CA ARG A 10 -14.97 1.39 14.24
C ARG A 10 -13.81 0.87 15.08
N GLN A 11 -13.72 -0.44 15.27
CA GLN A 11 -12.65 -1.05 16.06
C GLN A 11 -11.27 -0.81 15.41
N PHE A 12 -11.14 -1.08 14.12
CA PHE A 12 -9.89 -0.88 13.39
C PHE A 12 -9.40 0.57 13.47
N VAL A 13 -10.28 1.56 13.27
CA VAL A 13 -9.89 2.98 13.35
C VAL A 13 -9.39 3.34 14.74
N SER A 14 -10.02 2.82 15.80
CA SER A 14 -9.58 3.02 17.18
C SER A 14 -8.14 2.52 17.38
N GLU A 15 -7.85 1.31 16.92
CA GLU A 15 -6.51 0.71 17.04
C GLU A 15 -5.48 1.43 16.17
N LEU A 16 -5.84 1.81 14.94
CA LEU A 16 -4.96 2.54 14.03
C LEU A 16 -4.55 3.91 14.57
N ASN A 17 -5.42 4.57 15.34
CA ASN A 17 -5.10 5.84 15.98
C ASN A 17 -4.04 5.73 17.09
N LEU A 18 -3.75 4.52 17.58
CA LEU A 18 -2.66 4.28 18.54
C LEU A 18 -1.28 4.19 17.87
N ILE A 19 -1.22 4.09 16.53
CA ILE A 19 0.05 4.00 15.80
C ILE A 19 0.83 5.32 15.97
N PRO A 20 2.12 5.27 16.39
CA PRO A 20 2.95 6.47 16.53
C PRO A 20 3.00 7.31 15.25
N LYS A 21 3.26 8.61 15.39
CA LYS A 21 3.47 9.51 14.24
C LYS A 21 4.63 9.02 13.38
N GLY A 22 4.53 9.20 12.07
CA GLY A 22 5.49 8.70 11.09
C GLY A 22 4.85 8.29 9.77
N PRO A 23 5.66 7.92 8.76
CA PRO A 23 5.16 7.51 7.46
C PRO A 23 4.35 6.21 7.58
N VAL A 24 3.13 6.23 7.03
CA VAL A 24 2.23 5.07 7.00
C VAL A 24 2.18 4.55 5.58
N TRP A 25 2.30 3.23 5.41
CA TRP A 25 2.08 2.54 4.14
C TRP A 25 0.85 1.64 4.23
N SER A 26 -0.20 1.98 3.49
CA SER A 26 -1.37 1.13 3.34
C SER A 26 -1.11 0.09 2.25
N LEU A 27 -0.63 -1.07 2.69
CA LEU A 27 -0.39 -2.23 1.84
C LEU A 27 -1.58 -3.21 1.84
N ILE A 28 -2.75 -2.76 2.31
CA ILE A 28 -3.98 -3.55 2.38
C ILE A 28 -4.54 -3.76 0.95
N PRO A 29 -5.04 -4.96 0.61
CA PRO A 29 -5.76 -5.20 -0.64
C PRO A 29 -6.91 -4.20 -0.89
N GLU A 30 -7.18 -3.86 -2.16
CA GLU A 30 -8.20 -2.86 -2.50
C GLU A 30 -9.60 -3.25 -1.98
N ASP A 31 -9.96 -4.52 -2.03
CA ASP A 31 -11.24 -5.07 -1.54
C ASP A 31 -11.42 -4.93 -0.03
N GLN A 32 -10.33 -4.74 0.72
CA GLN A 32 -10.32 -4.53 2.18
C GLN A 32 -10.05 -3.09 2.57
N SER A 33 -9.74 -2.20 1.61
CA SER A 33 -9.42 -0.80 1.88
C SER A 33 -10.57 -0.03 2.55
N PHE A 34 -11.81 -0.51 2.39
CA PHE A 34 -12.97 0.08 3.06
C PHE A 34 -12.85 0.09 4.58
N LEU A 35 -12.08 -0.84 5.17
CA LEU A 35 -11.92 -0.98 6.63
C LEU A 35 -11.27 0.25 7.25
N ILE A 36 -10.47 0.97 6.46
CA ILE A 36 -9.65 2.10 6.91
C ILE A 36 -10.03 3.40 6.21
N HIS A 37 -11.14 3.44 5.47
CA HIS A 37 -11.49 4.63 4.67
C HIS A 37 -11.71 5.87 5.56
N SER A 38 -12.25 5.67 6.76
CA SER A 38 -12.55 6.72 7.74
C SER A 38 -11.36 7.08 8.62
N TRP A 39 -10.21 6.41 8.43
CA TRP A 39 -9.00 6.77 9.16
C TRP A 39 -8.39 8.04 8.57
N ASN A 40 -8.53 9.14 9.31
CA ASN A 40 -8.10 10.48 8.93
C ASN A 40 -6.61 10.70 9.19
N ARG A 41 -5.77 9.83 8.62
CA ARG A 41 -4.32 9.95 8.65
C ARG A 41 -3.74 9.82 7.26
N GLU A 42 -2.78 10.70 6.97
CA GLU A 42 -1.97 10.64 5.76
C GLU A 42 -1.28 9.27 5.64
N ARG A 43 -1.41 8.68 4.46
CA ARG A 43 -0.87 7.35 4.19
C ARG A 43 -0.46 7.20 2.74
N ASN A 44 0.66 6.54 2.55
CA ASN A 44 1.13 6.13 1.24
C ASN A 44 0.39 4.87 0.79
N THR A 45 0.14 4.78 -0.49
CA THR A 45 -0.53 3.65 -1.15
C THR A 45 0.37 3.09 -2.25
N ILE A 46 -0.06 1.99 -2.85
CA ILE A 46 0.62 1.44 -4.01
C ILE A 46 -0.37 1.11 -5.11
N MET A 47 0.07 1.29 -6.35
CA MET A 47 -0.59 0.84 -7.55
C MET A 47 0.33 -0.12 -8.28
N ILE A 48 -0.19 -1.31 -8.60
CA ILE A 48 0.57 -2.36 -9.29
C ILE A 48 0.02 -2.50 -10.70
N LEU A 49 0.88 -2.29 -11.70
CA LEU A 49 0.54 -2.30 -13.12
C LEU A 49 1.29 -3.42 -13.85
N ASP A 50 0.64 -4.04 -14.84
CA ASP A 50 1.31 -4.95 -15.77
C ASP A 50 2.11 -4.19 -16.84
N SER A 51 2.74 -4.93 -17.75
CA SER A 51 3.50 -4.38 -18.89
C SER A 51 2.65 -3.56 -19.86
N SER A 52 1.32 -3.66 -19.80
CA SER A 52 0.36 -2.90 -20.61
C SER A 52 -0.21 -1.69 -19.86
N GLY A 53 0.26 -1.43 -18.63
CA GLY A 53 -0.25 -0.35 -17.77
C GLY A 53 -1.58 -0.65 -17.10
N LYS A 54 -2.08 -1.89 -17.13
CA LYS A 54 -3.34 -2.27 -16.48
C LYS A 54 -3.11 -2.68 -15.03
N LYS A 55 -4.06 -2.34 -14.15
CA LYS A 55 -4.01 -2.76 -12.74
C LYS A 55 -4.01 -4.28 -12.62
N VAL A 56 -3.05 -4.79 -11.86
CA VAL A 56 -2.88 -6.21 -11.59
C VAL A 56 -3.60 -6.57 -10.30
N SER A 57 -4.65 -7.39 -10.39
CA SER A 57 -5.35 -7.94 -9.22
C SER A 57 -4.68 -9.23 -8.71
N HIS A 58 -4.37 -10.13 -9.64
CA HIS A 58 -3.70 -11.42 -9.39
C HIS A 58 -2.23 -11.19 -9.03
N TRP A 59 -1.71 -11.79 -7.95
CA TRP A 59 -0.37 -11.52 -7.38
C TRP A 59 -0.14 -10.14 -6.73
N SER A 60 -1.12 -9.24 -6.68
CA SER A 60 -0.96 -7.94 -6.02
C SER A 60 -0.49 -8.07 -4.56
N LYS A 61 -0.98 -9.10 -3.85
CA LYS A 61 -0.57 -9.46 -2.48
C LYS A 61 0.93 -9.77 -2.38
N TYR A 62 1.51 -10.44 -3.38
CA TYR A 62 2.94 -10.78 -3.39
C TYR A 62 3.80 -9.51 -3.46
N TYR A 63 3.51 -8.59 -4.38
CA TYR A 63 4.28 -7.35 -4.52
C TYR A 63 4.10 -6.40 -3.33
N ARG A 64 2.89 -6.35 -2.72
CA ARG A 64 2.64 -5.68 -1.43
C ARG A 64 3.56 -6.26 -0.34
N GLY A 65 3.65 -7.58 -0.26
CA GLY A 65 4.54 -8.28 0.67
C GLY A 65 6.02 -8.01 0.43
N LEU A 66 6.48 -7.96 -0.83
CA LEU A 66 7.86 -7.61 -1.18
C LEU A 66 8.21 -6.21 -0.70
N LEU A 67 7.32 -5.24 -0.92
CA LEU A 67 7.53 -3.87 -0.47
C LEU A 67 7.53 -3.79 1.06
N ALA A 68 6.57 -4.44 1.73
CA ALA A 68 6.54 -4.51 3.20
C ALA A 68 7.85 -5.05 3.76
N ARG A 69 8.32 -6.18 3.22
CA ARG A 69 9.59 -6.79 3.58
C ARG A 69 10.75 -5.82 3.38
N TRP A 70 10.81 -5.12 2.24
CA TRP A 70 11.88 -4.17 1.97
C TRP A 70 11.90 -3.02 2.99
N ILE A 71 10.74 -2.42 3.28
CA ILE A 71 10.59 -1.33 4.26
C ILE A 71 11.08 -1.77 5.63
N LEU A 72 10.65 -2.95 6.09
CA LEU A 72 11.01 -3.50 7.39
C LEU A 72 12.50 -3.86 7.47
N THR A 73 13.04 -4.50 6.43
CA THR A 73 14.45 -4.94 6.38
C THR A 73 15.40 -3.74 6.38
N HIS A 74 15.06 -2.66 5.66
CA HIS A 74 15.93 -1.50 5.54
C HIS A 74 15.60 -0.39 6.53
N GLN A 75 14.53 -0.55 7.33
CA GLN A 75 13.98 0.46 8.23
C GLN A 75 13.73 1.81 7.54
N LYS A 76 13.24 1.77 6.29
CA LYS A 76 13.02 2.95 5.44
C LYS A 76 11.56 3.04 5.04
N GLY A 77 10.82 3.93 5.70
CA GLY A 77 9.41 4.21 5.41
C GLY A 77 9.18 5.52 4.65
N ASP A 78 10.18 6.39 4.52
CA ASP A 78 10.01 7.66 3.81
C ASP A 78 9.76 7.41 2.30
N PRO A 79 8.72 8.02 1.69
CA PRO A 79 8.42 7.82 0.27
C PRO A 79 9.59 8.07 -0.69
N LYS A 80 10.43 9.08 -0.41
CA LYS A 80 11.60 9.40 -1.25
C LYS A 80 12.67 8.30 -1.16
N GLN A 81 12.75 7.60 -0.03
CA GLN A 81 13.66 6.47 0.14
C GLN A 81 13.07 5.20 -0.51
N VAL A 82 11.78 4.97 -0.33
CA VAL A 82 11.06 3.82 -0.90
C VAL A 82 11.04 3.87 -2.43
N LEU A 83 10.95 5.06 -3.04
CA LEU A 83 11.05 5.24 -4.50
C LEU A 83 12.35 4.66 -5.09
N LYS A 84 13.42 4.60 -4.29
CA LYS A 84 14.73 4.08 -4.69
C LYS A 84 14.88 2.58 -4.41
N ALA A 85 13.84 1.91 -3.92
CA ALA A 85 13.89 0.50 -3.57
C ALA A 85 14.08 -0.38 -4.82
N VAL A 86 14.90 -1.41 -4.68
CA VAL A 86 15.04 -2.48 -5.67
C VAL A 86 14.27 -3.69 -5.17
N LEU A 87 13.22 -4.06 -5.92
CA LEU A 87 12.34 -5.16 -5.57
C LEU A 87 12.52 -6.31 -6.57
N PRO A 88 12.45 -7.59 -6.12
CA PRO A 88 12.54 -8.73 -7.03
C PRO A 88 11.40 -8.75 -8.07
N SER A 89 11.76 -8.94 -9.34
CA SER A 89 10.81 -9.15 -10.45
C SER A 89 9.78 -8.04 -10.69
N CYS A 90 10.04 -6.83 -10.20
CA CYS A 90 9.24 -5.65 -10.52
C CYS A 90 10.11 -4.38 -10.53
N ARG A 91 9.56 -3.29 -11.05
CA ARG A 91 10.22 -1.98 -11.08
C ARG A 91 9.31 -0.93 -10.48
N ILE A 92 9.87 -0.07 -9.66
CA ILE A 92 9.19 1.15 -9.25
C ILE A 92 9.37 2.16 -10.39
N THR A 93 8.27 2.68 -10.90
CA THR A 93 8.28 3.54 -12.09
C THR A 93 7.93 4.98 -11.79
N ASN A 94 7.09 5.23 -10.78
CA ASN A 94 6.70 6.58 -10.43
C ASN A 94 6.22 6.69 -8.97
N MET A 95 6.03 7.92 -8.51
CA MET A 95 5.41 8.24 -7.24
C MET A 95 4.54 9.50 -7.38
N ASN A 96 3.23 9.33 -7.22
CA ASN A 96 2.23 10.38 -7.40
C ASN A 96 1.67 10.84 -6.04
N ASP A 97 0.95 11.95 -6.01
CA ASP A 97 0.09 12.30 -4.86
C ASP A 97 -1.17 11.43 -4.86
N ASN A 98 -1.65 11.05 -3.67
CA ASN A 98 -2.88 10.28 -3.53
C ASN A 98 -3.98 11.06 -2.81
N GLN A 99 -5.20 10.55 -2.88
CA GLN A 99 -6.40 11.17 -2.29
C GLN A 99 -6.41 11.20 -0.75
N TYR A 100 -5.42 10.60 -0.09
CA TYR A 100 -5.30 10.53 1.37
C TYR A 100 -4.21 11.45 1.91
N GLY A 101 -3.67 12.37 1.09
CA GLY A 101 -2.60 13.30 1.47
C GLY A 101 -1.20 12.67 1.51
N GLY A 102 -1.07 11.39 1.17
CA GLY A 102 0.22 10.70 1.04
C GLY A 102 0.63 10.50 -0.41
N LYS A 103 1.60 9.61 -0.64
CA LYS A 103 2.08 9.24 -1.98
C LYS A 103 1.52 7.91 -2.46
N GLU A 104 1.26 7.79 -3.76
CA GLU A 104 1.00 6.51 -4.42
C GLU A 104 2.24 6.05 -5.18
N LEU A 105 2.82 4.93 -4.76
CA LEU A 105 3.95 4.30 -5.44
C LEU A 105 3.46 3.43 -6.59
N VAL A 106 3.96 3.68 -7.79
CA VAL A 106 3.62 2.88 -8.97
C VAL A 106 4.68 1.80 -9.17
N ILE A 107 4.24 0.54 -9.13
CA ILE A 107 5.05 -0.66 -9.37
C ILE A 107 4.61 -1.29 -10.67
N SER A 108 5.52 -1.41 -11.63
CA SER A 108 5.30 -2.14 -12.87
C SER A 108 5.89 -3.55 -12.77
N VAL A 109 5.13 -4.55 -13.20
CA VAL A 109 5.50 -5.96 -13.13
C VAL A 109 5.52 -6.55 -14.53
N ASP A 110 6.59 -7.28 -14.86
CA ASP A 110 6.66 -8.02 -16.13
C ASP A 110 5.99 -9.38 -15.95
N ALA A 111 4.79 -9.53 -16.51
CA ALA A 111 4.04 -10.79 -16.50
C ALA A 111 4.72 -11.94 -17.27
N LYS A 112 5.87 -11.69 -17.92
CA LYS A 112 6.58 -12.64 -18.78
C LYS A 112 7.58 -13.56 -18.05
N ARG A 113 7.74 -13.48 -16.73
CA ARG A 113 8.59 -14.42 -15.99
C ARG A 113 7.75 -15.56 -15.39
N LYS A 114 7.46 -16.55 -16.24
CA LYS A 114 7.36 -17.96 -15.84
C LYS A 114 8.61 -18.66 -16.33
#